data_AF-A0A161KBS5-F1
#
_entry.id   AF-A0A161KBS5-F1
#
_cell.length_a   1.000
_cell.length_b   1.000
_cell.length_c   1.000
_cell.angle_alpha   90.00
_cell.angle_beta   90.00
_cell.angle_gamma   90.00
#
_symmetry.space_group_name_H-M   'P 1'
#
loop_
_entity.id
_entity.type
_entity.pdbx_description
1 polymer ?
#
loop_
_entity_poly.entity_id
_entity_poly.type
_entity_poly.pdbx_seq_one_letter_code
_entity_poly.pdbx_strand_id
1 'polypeptide(L)'
;MWSLRRQQQLDTQRFEQHISALEQSSGAMSKSTIGIGRRVKQLETRLQQAERHAVMPGSEDARFEQASRLVGMGATANDLVDNCGVARGEAELLVSLRRQVQ
;
A
#
# COMPACT_ATOMS: atom_id res chain seq x y z
N MET A 1 33.53 38.42 -45.45
CA MET A 1 34.06 37.08 -45.09
C MET A 1 34.32 36.92 -43.59
N TRP A 2 34.97 37.86 -42.90
CA TRP A 2 35.23 37.77 -41.45
C TRP A 2 33.98 37.78 -40.56
N SER A 3 32.98 38.63 -40.86
CA SER A 3 31.71 38.70 -40.13
C SER A 3 30.88 37.41 -40.25
N LEU A 4 30.88 36.79 -41.43
CA LEU A 4 30.16 35.53 -41.68
C LEU A 4 30.78 34.36 -40.91
N ARG A 5 32.12 34.24 -40.89
CA ARG A 5 32.81 33.21 -40.09
C ARG A 5 32.58 33.42 -38.60
N ARG A 6 32.61 34.66 -38.12
CA ARG A 6 32.29 34.99 -36.72
C ARG A 6 30.84 34.62 -36.37
N GLN A 7 29.90 34.93 -37.26
CA GLN A 7 28.49 34.57 -37.06
C GLN A 7 28.31 33.05 -37.00
N GLN A 8 28.92 32.31 -37.92
CA GLN A 8 28.90 30.85 -37.91
C GLN A 8 29.48 30.27 -36.62
N GLN A 9 30.59 30.81 -36.12
CA GLN A 9 31.18 30.37 -34.84
C GLN A 9 30.23 30.59 -33.66
N LEU A 10 29.53 31.72 -33.61
CA LEU A 10 28.56 32.00 -32.55
C LEU A 10 27.37 31.05 -32.61
N ASP A 11 26.87 30.77 -33.81
CA ASP A 11 25.75 29.85 -33.99
C ASP A 11 26.15 28.41 -33.64
N THR A 12 27.36 27.96 -34.01
CA THR A 12 27.91 26.67 -33.56
C THR A 12 27.99 26.59 -32.03
N GLN A 13 28.52 27.61 -31.37
CA GLN A 13 28.60 27.64 -29.90
C GLN A 13 27.22 27.59 -29.24
N ARG A 14 26.22 28.27 -29.81
CA ARG A 14 24.84 28.19 -29.33
C ARG A 14 24.26 26.79 -29.48
N PHE A 15 24.48 26.14 -30.62
CA PHE A 15 24.02 24.76 -30.82
C PHE A 15 24.69 23.79 -29.86
N GLU A 16 26.00 23.92 -29.63
CA GLU A 16 26.72 23.10 -28.64
C GLU A 16 26.15 23.28 -27.23
N GLN A 17 25.84 24.53 -26.83
CA GLN A 17 25.19 24.81 -25.55
C GLN A 17 23.80 24.17 -25.44
N HIS A 18 22.99 24.25 -26.50
CA HIS A 18 21.66 23.64 -26.52
C HIS A 18 21.73 22.11 -26.47
N ILE A 19 22.66 21.49 -27.18
CA ILE A 19 22.89 20.05 -27.14
C ILE A 19 23.29 19.62 -25.74
N SER A 20 24.27 20.31 -25.13
CA SER A 20 24.71 19.99 -23.76
C SER A 20 23.59 20.12 -22.74
N ALA A 21 22.74 21.16 -22.85
CA ALA A 21 21.58 21.32 -21.98
C ALA A 21 20.55 20.20 -22.18
N LEU A 22 20.33 19.76 -23.42
CA LEU A 22 19.42 18.66 -23.73
C LEU A 22 19.93 17.32 -23.19
N GLU A 23 21.24 17.06 -23.32
CA GLU A 23 21.89 15.86 -22.77
C GLU A 23 21.77 15.82 -21.24
N GLN A 24 22.00 16.95 -20.57
CA GLN A 24 21.82 17.05 -19.12
C GLN A 24 20.37 16.80 -18.71
N SER A 25 19.41 17.41 -19.41
CA SER A 25 17.97 17.21 -19.16
C SER A 25 17.56 15.74 -19.38
N SER A 26 18.02 15.13 -20.47
CA SER A 26 17.80 13.70 -20.75
C SER A 26 18.38 12.80 -19.66
N GLY A 27 19.60 13.09 -19.19
CA GLY A 27 20.23 12.39 -18.09
C GLY A 27 19.45 12.52 -16.77
N ALA A 28 18.93 13.71 -16.46
CA ALA A 28 18.10 13.94 -15.29
C ALA A 28 16.74 13.20 -15.39
N MET A 29 16.13 13.20 -16.57
CA MET A 29 14.89 12.49 -16.84
C MET A 29 15.07 10.98 -16.70
N SER A 30 16.14 10.41 -17.28
CA SER A 30 16.48 8.98 -17.13
C SER A 30 16.61 8.57 -15.65
N LYS A 31 17.34 9.34 -14.84
CA LYS A 31 17.46 9.12 -13.39
C LYS A 31 16.11 9.19 -12.68
N SER A 32 15.26 10.13 -13.08
CA SER A 32 13.91 10.30 -12.54
C SER A 32 13.02 9.10 -12.85
N THR A 33 13.03 8.61 -14.10
CA THR A 33 12.28 7.41 -14.52
C THR A 33 12.71 6.17 -13.74
N ILE A 34 14.01 6.00 -13.50
CA ILE A 34 14.52 4.91 -12.65
C ILE A 34 13.99 5.03 -11.22
N GLY A 35 13.99 6.25 -10.66
CA GLY A 35 13.44 6.53 -9.33
C GLY A 35 11.95 6.19 -9.23
N ILE A 36 11.17 6.55 -10.24
CA ILE A 36 9.74 6.22 -10.35
C ILE A 36 9.55 4.70 -10.39
N GLY A 37 10.31 3.98 -11.22
CA GLY A 37 10.22 2.52 -11.31
C GLY A 37 10.47 1.81 -9.97
N ARG A 38 11.43 2.30 -9.17
CA ARG A 38 11.66 1.78 -7.81
C ARG A 38 10.48 2.04 -6.89
N ARG A 39 9.86 3.23 -6.95
CA ARG A 39 8.68 3.58 -6.14
C ARG A 39 7.46 2.75 -6.52
N VAL A 40 7.22 2.55 -7.81
CA VAL A 40 6.15 1.67 -8.30
C VAL A 40 6.32 0.26 -7.75
N LYS A 41 7.52 -0.34 -7.89
CA LYS A 41 7.80 -1.68 -7.35
C LYS A 41 7.58 -1.78 -5.83
N GLN A 42 7.94 -0.73 -5.08
CA GLN A 42 7.68 -0.67 -3.64
C GLN A 42 6.18 -0.63 -3.33
N LEU A 43 5.40 0.13 -4.10
CA LEU A 43 3.95 0.20 -3.95
C LEU A 43 3.28 -1.13 -4.30
N GLU A 44 3.69 -1.77 -5.39
CA GLU A 44 3.21 -3.11 -5.78
C GLU A 44 3.45 -4.14 -4.68
N THR A 45 4.66 -4.12 -4.07
CA THR A 45 5.00 -5.04 -2.97
C THR A 45 4.10 -4.80 -1.74
N ARG A 46 3.87 -3.53 -1.39
CA ARG A 46 2.99 -3.17 -0.27
C ARG A 46 1.54 -3.51 -0.53
N LEU A 47 1.07 -3.30 -1.77
CA LEU A 47 -0.27 -3.68 -2.18
C LEU A 47 -0.46 -5.19 -2.07
N GLN A 48 0.49 -5.98 -2.61
CA GLN A 48 0.44 -7.43 -2.49
C GLN A 48 0.44 -7.89 -1.03
N GLN A 49 1.20 -7.23 -0.15
CA GLN A 49 1.15 -7.51 1.28
C GLN A 49 -0.22 -7.17 1.86
N ALA A 50 -0.77 -5.99 1.57
CA ALA A 50 -2.08 -5.58 2.07
C ALA A 50 -3.21 -6.51 1.60
N GLU A 51 -3.20 -6.92 0.33
CA GLU A 51 -4.14 -7.89 -0.22
C GLU A 51 -4.02 -9.24 0.48
N ARG A 52 -2.80 -9.72 0.75
CA ARG A 52 -2.60 -10.94 1.54
C ARG A 52 -3.16 -10.82 2.95
N HIS A 53 -3.03 -9.66 3.61
CA HIS A 53 -3.61 -9.45 4.94
C HIS A 53 -5.14 -9.32 4.88
N ALA A 54 -5.70 -8.72 3.83
CA ALA A 54 -7.14 -8.60 3.63
C ALA A 54 -7.82 -9.93 3.31
N VAL A 55 -7.10 -10.85 2.63
CA VAL A 55 -7.60 -12.19 2.28
C VAL A 55 -7.33 -13.21 3.39
N MET A 56 -6.52 -12.90 4.41
CA MET A 56 -6.35 -13.75 5.58
C MET A 56 -7.46 -13.48 6.59
N PRO A 57 -8.47 -14.35 6.72
CA PRO A 57 -9.53 -14.19 7.71
C PRO A 57 -9.04 -14.54 9.13
N GLY A 58 -7.77 -14.93 9.25
CA GLY A 58 -7.30 -15.83 10.30
C GLY A 58 -7.28 -15.29 11.72
N SER A 59 -7.46 -13.99 11.95
CA SER A 59 -7.53 -13.45 13.32
C SER A 59 -8.94 -13.15 13.78
N GLU A 60 -9.79 -12.57 12.92
CA GLU A 60 -11.16 -12.21 13.31
C GLU A 60 -12.08 -13.42 13.21
N ASP A 61 -12.03 -14.18 12.10
CA ASP A 61 -12.86 -15.38 11.95
C ASP A 61 -12.49 -16.44 13.00
N ALA A 62 -11.20 -16.61 13.31
CA ALA A 62 -10.77 -17.52 14.36
C ALA A 62 -11.26 -17.08 15.76
N ARG A 63 -11.26 -15.77 16.05
CA ARG A 63 -11.81 -15.20 17.30
C ARG A 63 -13.32 -15.43 17.37
N PHE A 64 -14.06 -15.22 16.29
CA PHE A 64 -15.50 -15.47 16.23
C PHE A 64 -15.84 -16.97 16.34
N GLU A 65 -15.08 -17.86 15.70
CA GLU A 65 -15.26 -19.30 15.85
C GLU A 65 -14.98 -19.79 17.28
N GLN A 66 -13.95 -19.23 17.93
CA GLN A 66 -13.67 -19.54 19.33
C GLN A 66 -14.77 -19.02 20.26
N ALA A 67 -15.21 -17.78 20.06
CA ALA A 67 -16.32 -17.17 20.78
C ALA A 67 -17.62 -17.98 20.63
N SER A 68 -17.95 -18.39 19.41
CA SER A 68 -19.13 -19.22 19.11
C SER A 68 -19.09 -20.58 19.82
N ARG A 69 -17.91 -21.22 19.88
CA ARG A 69 -17.73 -22.47 20.65
C ARG A 69 -17.93 -22.27 22.15
N LEU A 70 -17.38 -21.21 22.73
CA LEU A 70 -17.56 -20.90 24.16
C LEU A 70 -19.01 -20.60 24.50
N VAL A 71 -19.72 -19.85 23.67
CA VAL A 71 -21.17 -19.64 23.79
C VAL A 71 -21.92 -20.97 23.74
N GLY A 72 -21.52 -21.89 22.85
CA GLY A 72 -22.07 -23.25 22.77
C GLY A 72 -21.88 -24.07 24.06
N MET A 73 -20.85 -23.77 24.84
CA MET A 73 -20.58 -24.35 26.16
C MET A 73 -21.26 -23.58 27.32
N GLY A 74 -22.01 -22.52 27.03
CA GLY A 74 -22.75 -21.73 28.02
C GLY A 74 -21.99 -20.52 28.59
N ALA A 75 -20.90 -20.09 27.95
CA ALA A 75 -20.17 -18.90 28.37
C ALA A 75 -21.04 -17.63 28.29
N THR A 76 -20.78 -16.68 29.20
CA THR A 76 -21.48 -15.39 29.26
C THR A 76 -20.84 -14.34 28.35
N ALA A 77 -21.54 -13.23 28.12
CA ALA A 77 -21.01 -12.10 27.36
C ALA A 77 -19.71 -11.53 27.96
N ASN A 78 -19.57 -11.55 29.29
CA ASN A 78 -18.33 -11.10 29.94
C ASN A 78 -17.17 -12.07 29.63
N ASP A 79 -17.40 -13.37 29.70
CA ASP A 79 -16.37 -14.39 29.44
C ASP A 79 -15.82 -14.30 28.00
N LEU A 80 -16.65 -13.86 27.06
CA LEU A 80 -16.27 -13.65 25.66
C LEU A 80 -15.42 -12.40 25.47
N VAL A 81 -15.75 -11.30 26.16
CA VAL A 81 -14.94 -10.08 26.16
C VAL A 81 -13.57 -10.37 26.77
N ASP A 82 -13.54 -11.06 27.91
CA ASP A 82 -12.32 -11.32 28.66
C ASP A 82 -11.40 -12.35 27.98
N ASN A 83 -11.97 -13.41 27.38
CA ASN A 83 -11.17 -14.52 26.83
C ASN A 83 -11.01 -14.51 25.30
N CYS A 84 -11.89 -13.83 24.56
CA CYS A 84 -11.83 -13.76 23.09
C CYS A 84 -11.55 -12.34 22.56
N GLY A 85 -11.60 -11.32 23.42
CA GLY A 85 -11.32 -9.93 23.03
C GLY A 85 -12.30 -9.36 22.00
N VAL A 86 -13.53 -9.90 21.95
CA VAL A 86 -14.62 -9.38 21.11
C VAL A 86 -15.29 -8.18 21.77
N ALA A 87 -15.89 -7.28 20.98
CA ALA A 87 -16.57 -6.13 21.54
C ALA A 87 -17.81 -6.56 22.35
N ARG A 88 -18.16 -5.81 23.41
CA ARG A 88 -19.28 -6.18 24.29
C ARG A 88 -20.60 -6.36 23.54
N GLY A 89 -20.91 -5.48 22.58
CA GLY A 89 -22.12 -5.61 21.76
C GLY A 89 -22.13 -6.88 20.90
N GLU A 90 -20.97 -7.31 20.40
CA GLU A 90 -20.84 -8.56 19.63
C GLU A 90 -21.00 -9.79 20.52
N ALA A 91 -20.44 -9.76 21.73
CA ALA A 91 -20.59 -10.81 22.73
C ALA A 91 -22.06 -11.00 23.15
N GLU A 92 -22.76 -9.90 23.42
CA GLU A 92 -24.19 -9.91 23.77
C GLU A 92 -25.04 -10.44 22.60
N LEU A 93 -24.71 -10.05 21.37
CA LEU A 93 -25.37 -10.57 20.16
C LEU A 93 -25.19 -12.09 20.03
N LEU A 94 -23.96 -12.61 20.14
CA LEU A 94 -23.67 -14.05 20.01
C LEU A 94 -24.42 -14.90 21.05
N VAL A 95 -24.46 -14.46 22.31
CA VAL A 95 -25.20 -15.13 23.38
C VAL A 95 -26.71 -15.10 23.10
N SER A 96 -27.24 -13.98 22.59
CA SER A 96 -28.66 -13.84 22.26
C SER A 96 -29.08 -14.73 21.08
N LEU A 97 -28.25 -14.82 20.03
CA LEU A 97 -28.46 -15.69 18.88
C LEU A 97 -28.52 -17.16 19.31
N ARG A 98 -27.62 -17.60 20.20
CA ARG A 98 -27.65 -18.98 20.70
C ARG A 98 -28.95 -19.32 21.44
N ARG A 99 -29.46 -18.40 22.27
CA ARG A 99 -30.75 -18.59 22.96
C ARG A 99 -31.94 -18.72 22.02
N GLN A 100 -31.86 -18.19 20.81
CA GLN A 100 -32.93 -18.31 19.81
C GLN A 100 -32.87 -19.62 19.02
N VAL A 101 -31.71 -20.28 18.97
CA VAL A 101 -31.47 -21.52 18.21
C VAL A 101 -31.68 -22.78 19.07
N GLN A 102 -31.77 -22.64 20.40
CA GLN A 102 -32.11 -23.70 21.35
C GLN A 102 -33.60 -23.68 21.71
#